data_AF-A0A7C7CZK0-F1
#
_entry.id   AF-A0A7C7CZK0-F1
#
_cell.length_a   1.000
_cell.length_b   1.000
_cell.length_c   1.000
_cell.angle_alpha   90.00
_cell.angle_beta   90.00
_cell.angle_gamma   90.00
#
_symmetry.space_group_name_H-M   'P 1'
#
loop_
_entity.id
_entity.type
_entity.pdbx_description
1 polymer ?
#
loop_
_entity_poly.entity_id
_entity_poly.type
_entity_poly.pdbx_seq_one_letter_code
_entity_poly.pdbx_strand_id
1 'polypeptide(L)'
;MGIGIPLLAKAKLFYGGGYNMHTVTPLMSMDLMESALGGDLTADPINLSEDDLIDFLKENQVKTSGFHIQSGLQFKILMLDTFLVYRHTFTKDVIPGQDHFGSLNLRMGLGF
;
A
#
# COMPACT_ATOMS: atom_id res chain seq x y z
N MET A 1 52.78 2.78 -3.19
CA MET A 1 51.49 2.06 -3.17
C MET A 1 50.39 3.11 -3.26
N GLY A 2 49.78 3.28 -4.44
CA GLY A 2 48.72 4.27 -4.63
C GLY A 2 47.37 3.60 -4.43
N ILE A 3 46.72 3.84 -3.28
CA ILE A 3 45.29 3.56 -3.12
C ILE A 3 44.58 4.70 -3.84
N GLY A 4 44.54 4.63 -5.17
CA GLY A 4 43.66 5.49 -5.95
C GLY A 4 42.24 5.08 -5.60
N ILE A 5 41.55 5.90 -4.80
CA ILE A 5 40.12 5.72 -4.52
C ILE A 5 39.44 5.74 -5.89
N PRO A 6 38.88 4.62 -6.37
CA PRO A 6 38.18 4.65 -7.63
C PRO A 6 36.85 5.36 -7.36
N LEU A 7 36.73 6.61 -7.81
CA LEU A 7 35.47 7.34 -7.81
C LEU A 7 34.51 6.65 -8.80
N LEU A 8 33.92 5.53 -8.39
CA LEU A 8 32.98 4.76 -9.18
C LEU A 8 31.60 5.41 -9.10
N ALA A 9 31.44 6.51 -9.82
CA ALA A 9 30.14 7.12 -10.06
C ALA A 9 29.32 6.21 -11.00
N LYS A 10 28.15 5.75 -10.57
CA LYS A 10 27.21 4.99 -11.40
C LYS A 10 25.85 5.67 -11.36
N ALA A 11 25.26 5.85 -12.53
CA ALA A 11 23.87 6.27 -12.67
C ALA A 11 23.08 5.15 -13.36
N LYS A 12 21.88 4.84 -12.87
CA LYS A 12 20.96 3.89 -13.49
C LYS A 12 19.56 4.48 -13.54
N LEU A 13 18.90 4.33 -14.68
CA LEU A 13 17.47 4.59 -14.83
C LEU A 13 16.74 3.25 -14.75
N PHE A 14 15.64 3.22 -14.01
CA PHE A 14 14.75 2.06 -13.96
C PHE A 14 13.29 2.52 -14.03
N TYR A 15 12.45 1.65 -14.57
CA TYR A 15 11.01 1.82 -14.61
C TYR A 15 10.33 0.47 -14.41
N GLY A 16 9.09 0.49 -13.96
CA GLY A 16 8.30 -0.71 -13.73
C GLY A 16 6.87 -0.35 -13.40
N GLY A 17 6.02 -1.37 -13.32
CA GLY A 17 4.65 -1.23 -12.84
C GLY A 17 4.26 -2.44 -12.02
N GLY A 18 3.18 -2.31 -11.27
CA GLY A 18 2.66 -3.38 -10.43
C GLY A 18 1.17 -3.22 -10.18
N TYR A 19 0.57 -4.29 -9.70
CA TYR A 19 -0.83 -4.32 -9.28
C TYR A 19 -0.88 -4.49 -7.76
N ASN A 20 -1.58 -3.60 -7.08
CA ASN A 20 -1.83 -3.65 -5.65
C ASN A 20 -3.25 -4.19 -5.42
N MET A 21 -3.34 -5.26 -4.65
CA MET A 21 -4.61 -5.75 -4.09
C MET A 21 -4.56 -5.51 -2.58
N HIS A 22 -5.51 -4.75 -2.06
CA HIS A 22 -5.67 -4.52 -0.64
C HIS A 22 -7.07 -4.98 -0.22
N THR A 23 -7.13 -5.88 0.75
CA THR A 23 -8.37 -6.37 1.33
C THR A 23 -8.34 -6.06 2.81
N VAL A 24 -9.33 -5.33 3.30
CA VAL A 24 -9.49 -5.03 4.72
C VAL A 24 -10.86 -5.48 5.20
N THR A 25 -10.91 -5.92 6.44
CA THR A 25 -12.19 -6.09 7.14
C THR A 25 -12.86 -4.72 7.29
N PRO A 26 -14.19 -4.65 7.16
CA PRO A 26 -14.91 -3.39 7.29
C PRO A 26 -14.70 -2.78 8.69
N LEU A 27 -14.68 -1.46 8.76
CA LEU A 27 -14.74 -0.75 10.05
C LEU A 27 -16.10 -1.00 10.69
N MET A 28 -16.12 -1.35 11.97
CA MET A 28 -17.35 -1.66 12.70
C MET A 28 -18.14 -0.36 12.95
N SER A 29 -19.05 -0.04 12.03
CA SER A 29 -20.01 1.07 12.15
C SER A 29 -21.33 0.58 12.75
N MET A 30 -22.20 1.52 13.16
CA MET A 30 -23.52 1.19 13.69
C MET A 30 -24.38 0.48 12.64
N ASP A 31 -24.35 0.95 11.39
CA ASP A 31 -25.04 0.33 10.25
C ASP A 31 -24.53 -1.09 9.97
N LEU A 32 -23.22 -1.32 10.13
CA LEU A 32 -22.62 -2.64 9.95
C LEU A 32 -23.04 -3.59 11.09
N MET A 33 -23.09 -3.10 12.32
CA MET A 33 -23.58 -3.87 13.48
C MET A 33 -25.06 -4.20 13.33
N GLU A 34 -25.88 -3.24 12.92
CA GLU A 34 -27.30 -3.45 12.61
C GLU A 34 -27.46 -4.51 11.51
N SER A 35 -26.66 -4.43 10.45
CA SER A 35 -26.65 -5.43 9.37
C SER A 35 -26.23 -6.82 9.85
N ALA A 36 -25.24 -6.90 10.75
CA ALA A 36 -24.79 -8.16 11.36
C ALA A 36 -25.88 -8.78 12.25
N LEU A 37 -26.70 -7.97 12.91
CA LEU A 37 -27.81 -8.39 13.77
C LEU A 37 -29.13 -8.61 13.00
N GLY A 38 -29.09 -8.60 11.66
CA GLY A 38 -30.27 -8.86 10.83
C GLY A 38 -31.20 -7.66 10.64
N GLY A 39 -30.71 -6.43 10.85
CA GLY A 39 -31.45 -5.19 10.63
C GLY A 39 -32.09 -4.59 11.88
N ASP A 40 -31.77 -5.11 13.08
CA ASP A 40 -32.28 -4.59 14.35
C ASP A 40 -31.18 -4.60 15.43
N LEU A 41 -30.75 -3.40 15.85
CA LEU A 41 -29.77 -3.21 16.91
C LEU A 41 -30.25 -3.64 18.31
N THR A 42 -31.56 -3.88 18.46
CA THR A 42 -32.15 -4.39 19.71
C THR A 42 -32.24 -5.91 19.76
N ALA A 43 -31.89 -6.60 18.66
CA ALA A 43 -31.84 -8.05 18.60
C ALA A 43 -30.80 -8.61 19.59
N ASP A 44 -31.12 -9.75 20.20
CA ASP A 44 -30.23 -10.42 21.14
C ASP A 44 -28.99 -10.94 20.40
N PRO A 45 -27.78 -10.42 20.71
CA PRO A 45 -26.55 -10.83 20.05
C PRO A 45 -26.16 -12.28 20.35
N ILE A 46 -26.81 -12.96 21.30
CA ILE A 46 -26.58 -14.38 21.61
C ILE A 46 -26.83 -15.30 20.41
N ASN A 47 -27.68 -14.90 19.47
CA ASN A 47 -27.96 -15.68 18.26
C ASN A 47 -26.91 -15.51 17.15
N LEU A 48 -25.95 -14.58 17.31
CA LEU A 48 -24.86 -14.39 16.37
C LEU A 48 -23.71 -15.33 16.75
N SER A 49 -23.56 -16.45 16.04
CA SER A 49 -22.43 -17.34 16.29
C SER A 49 -21.11 -16.71 15.81
N GLU A 50 -19.99 -17.21 16.33
CA GLU A 50 -18.66 -16.78 15.87
C GLU A 50 -18.47 -17.03 14.37
N ASP A 51 -18.96 -18.17 13.87
CA ASP A 51 -18.87 -18.53 12.45
C ASP A 51 -19.70 -17.56 11.58
N ASP A 52 -20.92 -17.21 12.01
CA ASP A 52 -21.76 -16.24 11.31
C ASP A 52 -21.12 -14.85 11.27
N LEU A 53 -20.49 -14.43 12.37
CA LEU A 53 -19.75 -13.16 12.42
C LEU A 53 -18.53 -13.19 11.51
N ILE A 54 -17.77 -14.29 11.50
CA ILE A 54 -16.59 -14.45 10.64
C ILE A 54 -17.00 -14.40 9.16
N ASP A 55 -18.06 -15.10 8.77
CA ASP A 55 -18.51 -15.12 7.38
C ASP A 55 -19.12 -13.79 6.97
N PHE A 56 -19.89 -13.14 7.85
CA PHE A 56 -20.36 -11.77 7.65
C PHE A 56 -19.19 -10.79 7.40
N LEU A 57 -18.12 -10.86 8.20
CA LEU A 57 -16.95 -10.00 8.02
C LEU A 57 -16.19 -10.29 6.72
N LYS A 58 -16.16 -11.55 6.25
CA LYS A 58 -15.56 -11.93 4.96
C LYS A 58 -16.36 -11.42 3.78
N GLU A 59 -17.69 -11.53 3.83
CA GLU A 59 -18.60 -11.08 2.77
C GLU A 59 -18.59 -9.55 2.64
N ASN A 60 -18.44 -8.84 3.75
CA ASN A 60 -18.43 -7.38 3.80
C ASN A 60 -17.02 -6.76 3.73
N GLN A 61 -16.00 -7.52 3.29
CA GLN A 61 -14.65 -6.99 3.12
C GLN A 61 -14.60 -5.86 2.09
N VAL A 62 -13.90 -4.78 2.45
CA VAL A 62 -13.60 -3.72 1.50
C VAL A 62 -12.36 -4.13 0.70
N LYS A 63 -12.56 -4.37 -0.59
CA LYS A 63 -11.51 -4.74 -1.53
C LYS A 63 -11.17 -3.54 -2.39
N THR A 64 -10.00 -2.97 -2.14
CA THR A 64 -9.43 -1.90 -2.95
C THR A 64 -8.35 -2.48 -3.83
N SER A 65 -8.47 -2.25 -5.13
CA SER A 65 -7.47 -2.69 -6.09
C SER A 65 -7.03 -1.52 -6.97
N GLY A 66 -5.78 -1.54 -7.37
CA GLY A 66 -5.21 -0.50 -8.19
C GLY A 66 -3.90 -0.93 -8.83
N PHE A 67 -3.49 -0.22 -9.87
CA PHE A 67 -2.17 -0.44 -10.47
C PHE A 67 -1.29 0.78 -10.23
N HIS A 68 0.01 0.60 -10.24
CA HIS A 68 0.95 1.70 -10.17
C HIS A 68 2.00 1.56 -11.25
N ILE A 69 2.46 2.70 -11.74
CA ILE A 69 3.65 2.83 -12.56
C ILE A 69 4.71 3.55 -11.73
N GLN A 70 5.96 3.18 -11.90
CA GLN A 70 7.08 3.78 -11.20
C GLN A 70 8.29 3.91 -12.10
N SER A 71 9.03 4.99 -11.91
CA SER A 71 10.35 5.19 -12.50
C SER A 71 11.28 5.75 -11.44
N GLY A 72 12.58 5.56 -11.63
CA GLY A 72 13.54 6.07 -10.69
C GLY A 72 14.95 6.12 -11.22
N LEU A 73 15.74 6.93 -10.54
CA LEU A 73 17.15 7.15 -10.79
C LEU A 73 17.93 6.65 -9.57
N GLN A 74 18.93 5.82 -9.81
CA GLN A 74 19.91 5.43 -8.79
C GLN A 74 21.25 6.11 -9.11
N PHE A 75 21.83 6.77 -8.12
CA PHE A 75 23.15 7.37 -8.15
C PHE A 75 24.01 6.72 -7.07
N LYS A 76 25.14 6.13 -7.47
CA LYS A 76 26.14 5.60 -6.54
C LYS A 76 27.41 6.41 -6.66
N ILE A 77 27.90 6.95 -5.56
CA ILE A 77 29.21 7.60 -5.46
C ILE A 77 29.94 6.93 -4.29
N LEU A 78 30.99 6.16 -4.60
CA LEU A 78 31.72 5.39 -3.59
C LEU A 78 30.77 4.49 -2.78
N MET A 79 30.66 4.75 -1.48
CA MET A 79 29.78 4.05 -0.54
C MET A 79 28.38 4.64 -0.48
N LEU A 80 28.18 5.88 -0.94
CA LEU A 80 26.87 6.52 -0.94
C LEU A 80 26.03 6.00 -2.11
N ASP A 81 24.87 5.42 -1.79
CA ASP A 81 23.88 4.99 -2.75
C ASP A 81 22.60 5.81 -2.54
N THR A 82 22.16 6.51 -3.57
CA THR A 82 21.00 7.41 -3.55
C THR A 82 20.00 6.97 -4.60
N PHE A 83 18.72 6.91 -4.23
CA PHE A 83 17.62 6.57 -5.13
C PHE A 83 16.59 7.67 -5.09
N LEU A 84 16.20 8.17 -6.26
CA LEU A 84 15.04 9.02 -6.44
C LEU A 84 13.98 8.22 -7.20
N VAL A 85 12.85 7.95 -6.57
CA VAL A 85 11.78 7.12 -7.14
C VAL A 85 10.49 7.92 -7.21
N TYR A 86 9.93 8.03 -8.40
CA TYR A 86 8.58 8.53 -8.61
C TYR A 86 7.64 7.35 -8.89
N ARG A 87 6.52 7.27 -8.16
CA ARG A 87 5.48 6.26 -8.36
C ARG A 87 4.13 6.95 -8.47
N HIS A 88 3.38 6.63 -9.52
CA HIS A 88 2.01 7.06 -9.70
C HIS A 88 1.08 5.84 -9.57
N THR A 89 0.14 5.91 -8.64
CA THR A 89 -0.79 4.82 -8.30
C THR A 89 -2.20 5.22 -8.70
N PHE A 90 -2.87 4.37 -9.47
CA PHE A 90 -4.28 4.49 -9.84
C PHE A 90 -5.06 3.50 -8.99
N THR A 91 -5.82 4.02 -8.05
CA THR A 91 -6.63 3.23 -7.12
C THR A 91 -7.75 4.11 -6.62
N LYS A 92 -8.97 3.59 -6.62
CA LYS A 92 -10.12 4.26 -6.04
C LYS A 92 -10.12 4.07 -4.52
N ASP A 93 -10.73 5.01 -3.82
CA ASP A 93 -11.09 4.88 -2.40
C ASP A 93 -9.91 4.72 -1.41
N VAL A 94 -8.68 5.01 -1.82
CA VAL A 94 -7.52 5.13 -0.90
C VAL A 94 -7.37 6.55 -0.37
N ILE A 95 -7.61 7.55 -1.23
CA ILE A 95 -7.63 8.97 -0.85
C ILE A 95 -9.06 9.48 -1.09
N PRO A 96 -9.73 10.05 -0.06
CA PRO A 96 -11.08 10.58 -0.21
C PRO A 96 -11.17 11.58 -1.38
N GLY A 97 -12.01 11.26 -2.37
CA GLY A 97 -12.26 12.12 -3.54
C GLY A 97 -11.20 12.07 -4.65
N GLN A 98 -10.21 11.16 -4.60
CA GLN A 98 -9.24 10.99 -5.68
C GLN A 98 -9.07 9.53 -6.10
N ASP A 99 -9.09 9.30 -7.42
CA ASP A 99 -8.92 7.98 -8.04
C ASP A 99 -7.45 7.62 -8.34
N HIS A 100 -6.52 8.52 -8.00
CA HIS A 100 -5.10 8.38 -8.27
C HIS A 100 -4.25 9.26 -7.35
N PHE A 101 -3.01 8.87 -7.10
CA PHE A 101 -2.05 9.67 -6.35
C PHE A 101 -0.61 9.42 -6.79
N GLY A 102 0.20 10.47 -6.76
CA GLY A 102 1.64 10.40 -6.96
C GLY A 102 2.40 10.33 -5.63
N SER A 103 3.53 9.64 -5.64
CA SER A 103 4.49 9.62 -4.53
C SER A 103 5.90 9.79 -5.07
N LEU A 104 6.68 10.62 -4.38
CA LEU A 104 8.11 10.82 -4.63
C LEU A 104 8.88 10.33 -3.41
N ASN A 105 9.87 9.49 -3.63
CA ASN A 105 10.65 8.87 -2.56
C ASN A 105 12.14 9.07 -2.81
N LEU A 106 12.80 9.76 -1.88
CA LEU A 106 14.25 9.88 -1.84
C LEU A 106 14.79 8.88 -0.81
N ARG A 107 15.66 7.97 -1.24
CA ARG A 107 16.35 7.02 -0.38
C ARG A 107 17.84 7.28 -0.44
N MET A 108 18.50 7.22 0.71
CA MET A 108 19.96 7.31 0.81
C MET A 108 20.43 6.20 1.73
N GLY A 109 21.54 5.56 1.36
CA GLY A 109 22.15 4.50 2.13
C GLY A 109 23.65 4.47 1.94
N LEU A 110 24.35 3.84 2.89
CA LEU A 110 25.77 3.54 2.79
C LEU A 110 25.91 2.05 2.47
N GLY A 111 26.58 1.72 1.37
CA GLY A 111 26.91 0.35 0.96
C GLY A 111 28.42 0.18 0.88
N PHE A 112 28.96 -0.72 1.69
CA PHE A 112 30.38 -1.08 1.78
C PHE A 112 30.76 -2.15 0.76
#